data_AF-A0A077PFQ8-F1
#
_entry.id   AF-A0A077PFQ8-F1
#
_cell.length_a   1.000
_cell.length_b   1.000
_cell.length_c   1.000
_cell.angle_alpha   90.00
_cell.angle_beta   90.00
_cell.angle_gamma   90.00
#
_symmetry.space_group_name_H-M   'P 1'
#
loop_
_entity.id
_entity.type
_entity.pdbx_description
1 polymer ?
#
loop_
_entity_poly.entity_id
_entity_poly.type
_entity_poly.pdbx_seq_one_letter_code
_entity_poly.pdbx_strand_id
1 'polypeptide(L)'
;MAKKNIEELMKESGFTFKDIKLLKSINKKHDTTLLDEMINLESRFYRLLFLLPLSFLVLAFFFLMAGEANVIGFVISIIILIPPALFITSFKLSYKSFIFMRKYKRL
;
A
#
# COMPACT_ATOMS: atom_id res chain seq x y z
N MET A 1 -22.37 14.66 20.39
CA MET A 1 -21.78 13.76 19.37
C MET A 1 -20.63 13.03 20.05
N ALA A 2 -20.77 11.75 20.40
CA ALA A 2 -19.73 11.04 21.14
C ALA A 2 -18.46 10.99 20.28
N LYS A 3 -17.35 11.49 20.81
CA LYS A 3 -16.02 11.43 20.20
C LYS A 3 -15.60 9.96 20.12
N LYS A 4 -16.10 9.21 19.13
CA LYS A 4 -15.64 7.84 18.89
C LYS A 4 -14.13 7.88 18.77
N ASN A 5 -13.47 7.07 19.59
CA ASN A 5 -12.02 7.03 19.62
C ASN A 5 -11.56 6.50 18.26
N ILE A 6 -10.58 7.15 17.61
CA ILE A 6 -10.12 6.78 16.25
C ILE A 6 -9.79 5.28 16.16
N GLU A 7 -9.27 4.71 17.26
CA GLU A 7 -8.97 3.29 17.38
C GLU A 7 -10.19 2.36 17.24
N GLU A 8 -11.37 2.77 17.71
CA GLU A 8 -12.60 1.99 17.54
C GLU A 8 -13.03 1.99 16.08
N LEU A 9 -12.95 3.15 15.41
CA LEU A 9 -13.24 3.28 13.98
C LEU A 9 -12.25 2.47 13.13
N MET A 10 -10.98 2.40 13.54
CA MET A 10 -9.97 1.55 12.91
C MET A 10 -10.34 0.07 13.05
N LYS A 11 -10.72 -0.38 14.26
CA LYS A 11 -11.17 -1.76 14.48
C LYS A 11 -12.40 -2.10 13.63
N GLU A 12 -13.39 -1.20 13.55
CA GLU A 12 -14.57 -1.34 12.67
C GLU A 12 -14.21 -1.43 11.17
N SER A 13 -13.02 -0.96 10.77
CA SER A 13 -12.51 -1.04 9.41
C SER A 13 -11.62 -2.25 9.16
N GLY A 14 -11.48 -3.14 10.16
CA GLY A 14 -10.70 -4.38 10.05
C GLY A 14 -9.24 -4.26 10.47
N PHE A 15 -8.83 -3.18 11.14
CA PHE A 15 -7.51 -3.12 11.77
C PHE A 15 -7.46 -4.04 12.99
N THR A 16 -6.37 -4.79 13.12
CA THR A 16 -6.12 -5.62 14.30
C THR A 16 -5.45 -4.79 15.39
N PHE A 17 -5.46 -5.30 16.63
CA PHE A 17 -4.75 -4.66 17.74
C PHE A 17 -3.24 -4.53 17.46
N LYS A 18 -2.64 -5.50 16.76
CA LYS A 18 -1.24 -5.45 16.34
C LYS A 18 -0.99 -4.31 15.35
N ASP A 19 -1.88 -4.14 14.38
CA ASP A 19 -1.80 -3.06 13.38
C ASP A 19 -1.82 -1.67 14.05
N ILE A 20 -2.76 -1.46 14.99
CA ILE A 20 -2.90 -0.20 15.74
C ILE A 20 -1.68 0.06 16.62
N LYS A 21 -1.17 -0.97 17.31
CA LYS A 21 0.05 -0.84 18.15
C LYS A 21 1.27 -0.48 17.30
N LEU A 22 1.39 -1.06 16.11
CA LEU A 22 2.47 -0.77 15.17
C LEU A 22 2.37 0.70 14.70
N LEU A 23 1.21 1.15 14.25
CA LEU A 23 0.99 2.54 13.84
C LEU A 23 1.28 3.53 14.98
N LYS A 24 0.82 3.26 16.21
CA LYS A 24 1.16 4.08 17.38
C LYS A 24 2.66 4.18 17.64
N SER A 25 3.41 3.09 17.43
CA SER A 25 4.87 3.10 17.60
C SER A 25 5.57 3.94 16.54
N ILE A 26 5.08 3.94 15.29
CA ILE A 26 5.57 4.79 14.21
C ILE A 26 5.25 6.25 14.52
N ASN A 27 4.02 6.55 14.90
CA ASN A 27 3.59 7.89 15.27
C ASN A 27 4.43 8.51 16.37
N LYS A 28 4.71 7.75 17.44
CA LYS A 28 5.57 8.21 18.53
C LYS A 28 6.99 8.52 18.07
N LYS A 29 7.47 7.85 17.03
CA LYS A 29 8.80 8.08 16.44
C LYS A 29 8.82 9.28 15.49
N HIS A 30 7.72 9.55 14.81
CA HIS A 30 7.63 10.59 13.77
C HIS A 30 6.89 11.85 14.22
N ASP A 31 6.41 11.90 15.47
CA ASP A 31 5.57 12.97 16.02
C ASP A 31 4.32 13.26 15.16
N THR A 32 3.73 12.19 14.61
CA THR A 32 2.55 12.26 13.74
C THR A 32 1.30 11.70 14.43
N THR A 33 0.11 12.07 13.94
CA THR A 33 -1.14 11.48 14.42
C THR A 33 -1.47 10.17 13.70
N LEU A 34 -2.39 9.36 14.27
CA LEU A 34 -2.84 8.11 13.62
C LEU A 34 -3.48 8.41 12.27
N LEU A 35 -4.15 9.55 12.16
CA LEU A 35 -4.86 9.96 10.97
C LEU A 35 -3.89 10.38 9.86
N ASP A 36 -2.81 11.09 10.21
CA ASP A 36 -1.75 11.45 9.25
C ASP A 36 -1.06 10.21 8.67
N GLU A 37 -0.75 9.24 9.53
CA GLU A 37 -0.11 8.00 9.08
C GLU A 37 -1.06 7.22 8.16
N MET A 38 -2.35 7.19 8.47
CA MET A 38 -3.37 6.57 7.60
C MET A 38 -3.51 7.26 6.24
N ILE A 39 -3.46 8.60 6.19
CA ILE A 39 -3.43 9.36 4.92
C ILE A 39 -2.20 8.97 4.10
N ASN A 40 -1.03 8.88 4.74
CA ASN A 40 0.20 8.50 4.07
C ASN A 40 0.12 7.05 3.52
N LEU A 41 -0.44 6.13 4.30
CA LEU A 41 -0.70 4.76 3.88
C LEU A 41 -1.73 4.68 2.73
N GLU A 42 -2.80 5.48 2.75
CA GLU A 42 -3.73 5.58 1.61
C GLU A 42 -3.02 6.08 0.34
N SER A 43 -2.20 7.12 0.46
CA SER A 43 -1.42 7.64 -0.68
C SER A 43 -0.46 6.59 -1.25
N ARG A 44 0.20 5.81 -0.39
CA ARG A 44 1.03 4.67 -0.80
C ARG A 44 0.20 3.59 -1.49
N PHE A 45 -1.03 3.33 -1.03
CA PHE A 45 -1.94 2.41 -1.72
C PHE A 45 -2.21 2.84 -3.16
N TYR A 46 -2.54 4.12 -3.38
CA TYR A 46 -2.77 4.65 -4.73
C TYR A 46 -1.53 4.55 -5.62
N ARG A 47 -0.34 4.85 -5.08
CA ARG A 47 0.91 4.67 -5.82
C ARG A 47 1.11 3.22 -6.24
N LEU A 48 0.86 2.26 -5.34
CA LEU A 48 0.97 0.84 -5.64
C LEU A 48 -0.08 0.36 -6.65
N LEU A 49 -1.32 0.84 -6.51
CA LEU A 49 -2.41 0.54 -7.42
C LEU A 49 -2.11 0.99 -8.85
N PHE A 50 -1.34 2.07 -9.03
CA PHE A 50 -0.91 2.53 -10.35
C PHE A 50 0.40 1.86 -10.82
N LEU A 51 1.35 1.64 -9.91
CA LEU A 51 2.66 1.06 -10.23
C LEU A 51 2.53 -0.41 -10.70
N LEU A 52 1.64 -1.18 -10.08
CA LEU A 52 1.44 -2.59 -10.39
C LEU A 52 0.98 -2.82 -11.85
N PRO A 53 -0.12 -2.22 -12.34
CA PRO A 53 -0.53 -2.37 -13.74
C PRO A 53 0.47 -1.75 -14.71
N LEU A 54 1.14 -0.65 -14.34
CA LEU A 54 2.19 -0.06 -15.18
C LEU A 54 3.36 -1.03 -15.38
N SER A 55 3.82 -1.67 -14.29
CA SER A 55 4.86 -2.70 -14.36
C SER A 55 4.44 -3.89 -15.23
N PHE A 56 3.18 -4.31 -15.13
CA PHE A 56 2.63 -5.37 -15.96
C PHE A 56 2.57 -5.00 -17.45
N LEU A 57 2.22 -3.75 -17.79
CA LEU A 57 2.25 -3.27 -19.18
C LEU A 57 3.66 -3.26 -19.76
N VAL A 58 4.65 -2.82 -18.99
CA VAL A 58 6.05 -2.84 -19.41
C VAL A 58 6.52 -4.27 -19.65
N LEU A 59 6.18 -5.20 -18.74
CA LEU A 59 6.45 -6.62 -18.90
C LEU A 59 5.82 -7.20 -20.17
N ALA A 60 4.54 -6.92 -20.40
CA ALA A 60 3.83 -7.37 -21.59
C ALA A 60 4.47 -6.83 -22.87
N PHE A 61 4.91 -5.57 -22.87
CA PHE A 61 5.62 -4.97 -24.01
C PHE A 61 6.94 -5.69 -24.31
N PHE A 62 7.76 -5.94 -23.29
CA PHE A 62 9.00 -6.69 -23.45
C PHE A 62 8.74 -8.13 -23.91
N PHE A 63 7.70 -8.78 -23.41
CA PHE A 63 7.32 -10.13 -23.80
C PHE A 63 6.88 -10.20 -25.27
N LEU A 64 6.11 -9.22 -25.75
CA LEU A 64 5.67 -9.15 -27.15
C LEU A 64 6.80 -8.81 -28.13
N MET A 65 7.81 -8.04 -27.70
CA MET A 65 9.00 -7.72 -28.51
C MET A 65 10.08 -8.82 -28.47
N ALA A 66 10.04 -9.72 -27.49
CA ALA A 66 11.04 -10.76 -27.34
C ALA A 66 10.83 -11.90 -28.35
N GLY A 67 11.54 -11.81 -29.48
CA GLY A 67 11.87 -12.98 -30.31
C GLY A 67 12.82 -13.95 -29.59
N GLU A 68 13.31 -14.97 -30.32
CA GLU A 68 14.05 -16.13 -29.77
C GLU A 68 15.03 -15.77 -28.62
N ALA A 69 14.71 -16.31 -27.43
CA ALA A 69 15.50 -16.29 -26.21
C ALA A 69 16.14 -14.94 -25.82
N ASN A 70 15.33 -13.89 -25.68
CA ASN A 70 15.82 -12.59 -25.18
C ASN A 70 16.04 -12.59 -23.65
N VAL A 71 17.17 -13.16 -23.20
CA VAL A 71 17.61 -13.22 -21.79
C VAL A 71 17.62 -11.84 -21.13
N ILE A 72 17.89 -10.77 -21.89
CA ILE A 72 17.91 -9.39 -21.40
C ILE A 72 16.51 -8.94 -20.97
N GLY A 73 15.47 -9.27 -21.75
CA GLY A 73 14.08 -8.98 -21.40
C GLY A 73 13.63 -9.69 -20.11
N PHE A 74 14.16 -10.89 -19.86
CA PHE A 74 13.90 -11.67 -18.65
C PHE A 74 14.63 -11.11 -17.41
N VAL A 75 15.83 -10.58 -17.56
CA VAL A 75 16.53 -9.92 -16.44
C VAL A 75 15.84 -8.60 -16.07
N ILE A 76 15.44 -7.81 -17.07
CA ILE A 76 14.71 -6.55 -16.86
C ILE A 76 13.35 -6.82 -16.20
N SER A 77 12.65 -7.87 -16.59
CA SER A 77 11.35 -8.22 -16.00
C SER A 77 11.45 -8.55 -14.50
N ILE A 78 12.46 -9.31 -14.10
CA ILE A 78 12.71 -9.64 -12.69
C ILE A 78 13.02 -8.39 -11.87
N ILE A 79 13.86 -7.49 -12.39
CA ILE A 79 14.20 -6.22 -11.71
C ILE A 79 12.95 -5.37 -11.50
N ILE A 80 12.04 -5.35 -12.47
CA ILE A 80 10.76 -4.62 -12.37
C ILE A 80 9.80 -5.27 -11.36
N LEU A 81 9.84 -6.59 -11.17
CA LEU A 81 8.93 -7.33 -10.28
C LEU A 81 9.30 -7.25 -8.79
N ILE A 82 10.59 -7.04 -8.48
CA ILE A 82 11.10 -7.01 -7.10
C ILE A 82 10.47 -5.88 -6.24
N PRO A 83 10.43 -4.60 -6.70
CA PRO A 83 9.86 -3.53 -5.88
C PRO A 83 8.39 -3.79 -5.51
N PRO A 84 7.48 -4.12 -6.44
CA PRO A 84 6.10 -4.45 -6.10
C PRO A 84 5.97 -5.57 -5.06
N ALA A 85 6.79 -6.62 -5.15
CA ALA A 85 6.75 -7.74 -4.22
C ALA A 85 7.11 -7.32 -2.78
N LEU A 86 8.10 -6.44 -2.61
CA LEU A 86 8.47 -5.89 -1.29
C LEU A 86 7.35 -5.03 -0.68
N PHE A 87 6.51 -4.42 -1.52
CA PHE A 87 5.39 -3.59 -1.08
C PHE A 87 4.12 -4.39 -0.72
N ILE A 88 4.01 -5.68 -1.06
CA ILE A 88 2.83 -6.52 -0.73
C ILE A 88 2.57 -6.53 0.78
N THR A 89 3.62 -6.57 1.61
CA THR A 89 3.50 -6.54 3.07
C THR A 89 2.90 -5.22 3.56
N SER A 90 3.30 -4.09 2.95
CA SER A 90 2.69 -2.78 3.20
C SER A 90 1.30 -2.63 2.59
N PHE A 91 0.96 -3.43 1.57
CA PHE A 91 -0.29 -3.34 0.83
C PHE A 91 -1.49 -3.65 1.71
N LYS A 92 -1.40 -4.64 2.62
CA LYS A 92 -2.50 -4.98 3.52
C LYS A 92 -2.86 -3.82 4.47
N LEU A 93 -1.85 -3.16 5.05
CA LEU A 93 -2.05 -2.02 5.94
C LEU A 93 -2.55 -0.79 5.16
N SER A 94 -2.03 -0.60 3.96
CA SER A 94 -2.41 0.50 3.05
C SER A 94 -3.85 0.33 2.54
N TYR A 95 -4.27 -0.90 2.22
CA TYR A 95 -5.64 -1.23 1.82
C TYR A 95 -6.64 -1.00 2.95
N LYS A 96 -6.33 -1.42 4.18
CA LYS A 96 -7.17 -1.15 5.35
C LYS A 96 -7.29 0.36 5.60
N SER A 97 -6.19 1.09 5.43
CA SER A 97 -6.19 2.56 5.54
C SER A 97 -7.06 3.19 4.46
N PHE A 98 -7.00 2.71 3.22
CA PHE A 98 -7.88 3.13 2.14
C PHE A 98 -9.36 2.87 2.43
N ILE A 99 -9.74 1.68 2.93
CA ILE A 99 -11.13 1.40 3.34
C ILE A 99 -11.58 2.35 4.45
N PHE A 100 -10.76 2.50 5.49
CA PHE A 100 -11.06 3.42 6.58
C PHE A 100 -11.27 4.83 6.06
N MET A 101 -10.36 5.31 5.21
CA MET A 101 -10.43 6.67 4.69
C MET A 101 -11.62 6.83 3.76
N ARG A 102 -12.00 5.81 2.98
CA ARG A 102 -13.23 5.85 2.17
C ARG A 102 -14.51 5.86 3.03
N LYS A 103 -14.49 5.17 4.18
CA LYS A 103 -15.63 5.07 5.09
C LYS A 103 -15.81 6.31 5.98
N TYR A 104 -14.70 6.95 6.35
CA TYR A 104 -14.68 8.06 7.31
C TYR A 104 -14.02 9.34 6.77
N LYS A 105 -13.92 9.52 5.44
CA LYS A 105 -13.26 10.66 4.74
C LYS A 105 -13.77 12.07 5.09
N ARG A 106 -14.67 12.21 6.05
CA ARG A 106 -15.32 13.46 6.48
C ARG A 106 -15.48 13.54 8.01
N LEU A 107 -14.54 13.00 8.77
CA LEU A 107 -14.42 13.31 10.20
C LEU A 107 -13.45 14.47 10.40
#